data_AF-A0A356L1L5-F1
#
_entry.id   AF-A0A356L1L5-F1
#
_cell.length_a   1.000
_cell.length_b   1.000
_cell.length_c   1.000
_cell.angle_alpha   90.00
_cell.angle_beta   90.00
_cell.angle_gamma   90.00
#
_symmetry.space_group_name_H-M   'P 1'
#
loop_
_entity.id
_entity.type
_entity.pdbx_description
1 polymer ?
#
loop_
_entity_poly.entity_id
_entity_poly.type
_entity_poly.pdbx_seq_one_letter_code
_entity_poly.pdbx_strand_id
1 'polypeptide(L)'
;ELAGLVHDCAKQFSNEELIRACEEDGVELTEDMRHAPQVIHSIYGATYARKCFGIEDPEVLSAIYYHTLGRPKMSLLEAIVFTADYIEVRRDRAARLPEIRQLAFVDLERAVYEINHDTMQYLEESGGYICKDSYDTYQYYRTRMQERGLLGAEE
;
A
#
# COMPACT_ATOMS: atom_id res chain seq x y z
N GLU A 1 8.60 -10.50 9.54
CA GLU A 1 8.49 -11.71 8.71
C GLU A 1 7.04 -12.12 8.47
N LEU A 2 6.24 -12.35 9.52
CA LEU A 2 4.83 -12.78 9.38
C LEU A 2 4.00 -11.89 8.45
N ALA A 3 3.96 -10.57 8.68
CA ALA A 3 3.19 -9.64 7.86
C ALA A 3 3.56 -9.72 6.36
N GLY A 4 4.84 -9.85 6.03
CA GLY A 4 5.28 -10.01 4.64
C GLY A 4 4.82 -11.33 4.01
N LEU A 5 4.70 -12.41 4.78
CA LEU A 5 4.18 -13.68 4.26
C LEU A 5 2.67 -13.63 3.98
N VAL A 6 1.91 -12.89 4.79
CA VAL A 6 0.44 -12.91 4.74
C VAL A 6 -0.21 -11.66 4.16
N HIS A 7 0.55 -10.64 3.74
CA HIS A 7 -0.01 -9.38 3.22
C HIS A 7 -0.99 -9.60 2.05
N ASP A 8 -0.69 -10.55 1.18
CA ASP A 8 -1.47 -10.88 -0.02
C ASP A 8 -2.44 -12.07 0.20
N CYS A 9 -2.76 -12.42 1.45
CA CYS A 9 -3.55 -13.63 1.76
C CYS A 9 -4.95 -13.68 1.13
N ALA A 10 -5.52 -12.52 0.78
CA ALA A 10 -6.80 -12.41 0.09
C ALA A 10 -6.68 -12.10 -1.42
N LYS A 11 -5.47 -12.12 -1.99
CA LYS A 11 -5.22 -11.74 -3.40
C LYS A 11 -5.86 -12.66 -4.43
N GLN A 12 -6.10 -13.92 -4.06
CA GLN A 12 -6.62 -14.95 -4.97
C GLN A 12 -8.14 -14.91 -5.12
N PHE A 13 -8.85 -14.16 -4.28
CA PHE A 13 -10.28 -13.95 -4.42
C PHE A 13 -10.58 -13.00 -5.59
N SER A 14 -11.69 -13.22 -6.29
CA SER A 14 -12.18 -12.27 -7.28
C SER A 14 -12.63 -10.97 -6.59
N ASN A 15 -12.73 -9.89 -7.35
CA ASN A 15 -13.25 -8.62 -6.84
C ASN A 15 -14.66 -8.76 -6.28
N GLU A 16 -15.53 -9.54 -6.94
CA GLU A 16 -16.89 -9.82 -6.47
C GLU A 16 -16.89 -10.65 -5.18
N GLU A 17 -15.99 -11.62 -5.06
CA GLU A 17 -15.82 -12.42 -3.84
C GLU A 17 -15.37 -11.55 -2.68
N LEU A 18 -14.39 -10.66 -2.90
CA LEU A 18 -13.89 -9.72 -1.90
C LEU A 18 -14.97 -8.75 -1.42
N ILE A 19 -15.72 -8.14 -2.35
CA ILE A 19 -16.82 -7.22 -2.00
C ILE A 19 -17.88 -7.94 -1.17
N ARG A 20 -18.31 -9.12 -1.60
CA ARG A 20 -19.30 -9.92 -0.86
C ARG A 20 -18.79 -10.29 0.53
N ALA A 21 -17.53 -10.73 0.62
CA ALA A 21 -16.93 -11.11 1.89
C ALA A 21 -16.81 -9.92 2.87
N CYS A 22 -16.49 -8.72 2.35
CA CYS A 22 -16.53 -7.49 3.13
C CYS A 22 -17.94 -7.20 3.67
N GLU A 23 -18.97 -7.33 2.84
CA GLU A 23 -20.37 -7.10 3.23
C GLU A 23 -20.84 -8.12 4.28
N GLU A 24 -20.49 -9.39 4.12
CA GLU A 24 -20.82 -10.47 5.08
C GLU A 24 -20.12 -10.28 6.43
N ASP A 25 -18.87 -9.80 6.43
CA ASP A 25 -18.08 -9.59 7.64
C ASP A 25 -18.20 -8.18 8.23
N GLY A 26 -19.02 -7.31 7.64
CA GLY A 26 -19.21 -5.94 8.10
C GLY A 26 -17.99 -5.04 7.93
N VAL A 27 -17.12 -5.33 6.96
CA VAL A 27 -15.98 -4.47 6.58
C VAL A 27 -16.49 -3.39 5.63
N GLU A 28 -16.40 -2.13 6.06
CA GLU A 28 -16.84 -1.00 5.26
C GLU A 28 -15.90 -0.75 4.08
N LEU A 29 -16.49 -0.60 2.89
CA LEU A 29 -15.78 -0.21 1.67
C LEU A 29 -16.23 1.18 1.24
N THR A 30 -15.27 2.06 0.98
CA THR A 30 -15.54 3.38 0.40
C THR A 30 -15.91 3.26 -1.08
N GLU A 31 -16.52 4.31 -1.62
CA GLU A 31 -16.83 4.35 -3.07
C GLU A 31 -15.55 4.28 -3.91
N ASP A 32 -14.48 4.95 -3.48
CA ASP A 32 -13.15 4.89 -4.09
C ASP A 32 -12.65 3.44 -4.23
N MET A 33 -12.78 2.63 -3.16
CA MET A 33 -12.39 1.23 -3.18
C MET A 33 -13.24 0.40 -4.15
N ARG A 34 -14.52 0.77 -4.35
CA ARG A 34 -15.40 0.12 -5.34
C ARG A 34 -15.03 0.50 -6.78
N HIS A 35 -14.51 1.70 -7.00
CA HIS A 35 -13.95 2.11 -8.29
C HIS A 35 -12.57 1.51 -8.58
N ALA A 36 -11.81 1.13 -7.55
CA ALA A 36 -10.51 0.49 -7.63
C ALA A 36 -10.50 -0.88 -6.91
N PRO A 37 -11.32 -1.86 -7.34
CA PRO A 37 -11.56 -3.08 -6.56
C PRO A 37 -10.32 -3.94 -6.32
N GLN A 38 -9.27 -3.78 -7.13
CA GLN A 38 -7.99 -4.45 -6.92
C GLN A 38 -7.35 -4.13 -5.56
N VAL A 39 -7.71 -3.03 -4.90
CA VAL A 39 -7.14 -2.65 -3.59
C VAL A 39 -7.80 -3.40 -2.43
N ILE A 40 -9.01 -3.94 -2.64
CA ILE A 40 -9.85 -4.52 -1.59
C ILE A 40 -9.19 -5.74 -0.94
N HIS A 41 -8.33 -6.49 -1.65
CA HIS A 41 -7.62 -7.62 -1.07
C HIS A 41 -6.78 -7.23 0.16
N SER A 42 -6.22 -6.03 0.22
CA SER A 42 -5.49 -5.54 1.39
C SER A 42 -6.43 -5.27 2.57
N ILE A 43 -7.55 -4.60 2.30
CA ILE A 43 -8.60 -4.24 3.25
C ILE A 43 -9.22 -5.48 3.87
N TYR A 44 -9.70 -6.40 3.03
CA TYR A 44 -10.27 -7.66 3.50
C TYR A 44 -9.20 -8.60 4.06
N GLY A 45 -7.98 -8.56 3.52
CA GLY A 45 -6.86 -9.40 3.92
C GLY A 45 -6.57 -9.34 5.42
N ALA A 46 -6.68 -8.17 6.05
CA ALA A 46 -6.54 -8.05 7.50
C ALA A 46 -7.64 -8.82 8.26
N THR A 47 -8.89 -8.70 7.83
CA THR A 47 -10.01 -9.45 8.42
C THR A 47 -9.88 -10.95 8.17
N TYR A 48 -9.50 -11.34 6.96
CA TYR A 48 -9.27 -12.73 6.58
C TYR A 48 -8.14 -13.36 7.40
N ALA A 49 -7.00 -12.68 7.54
CA ALA A 49 -5.86 -13.13 8.32
C ALA A 49 -6.22 -13.36 9.80
N ARG A 50 -6.98 -12.45 10.39
CA ARG A 50 -7.50 -12.60 11.75
C ARG A 50 -8.42 -13.82 11.88
N LYS A 51 -9.41 -13.96 10.99
CA LYS A 51 -10.42 -15.03 11.07
C LYS A 51 -9.86 -16.41 10.74
N CYS A 52 -9.07 -16.51 9.69
CA CYS A 52 -8.64 -17.79 9.11
C CYS A 52 -7.29 -18.26 9.62
N PHE A 53 -6.40 -17.35 10.04
CA PHE A 53 -5.07 -17.69 10.54
C PHE A 53 -4.89 -17.41 12.04
N GLY A 54 -5.89 -16.82 12.71
CA GLY A 54 -5.82 -16.51 14.14
C GLY A 54 -4.81 -15.42 14.49
N ILE A 55 -4.49 -14.53 13.54
CA ILE A 55 -3.57 -13.41 13.78
C ILE A 55 -4.30 -12.33 14.58
N GLU A 56 -3.82 -12.05 15.79
CA GLU A 56 -4.38 -11.02 16.67
C GLU A 56 -3.47 -9.80 16.86
N ASP A 57 -2.23 -9.87 16.36
CA ASP A 57 -1.27 -8.76 16.48
C ASP A 57 -1.73 -7.55 15.64
N PRO A 58 -2.07 -6.41 16.28
CA PRO A 58 -2.58 -5.26 15.58
C PRO A 58 -1.55 -4.62 14.64
N GLU A 59 -0.24 -4.71 14.91
CA GLU A 59 0.78 -4.18 14.00
C GLU A 59 0.84 -5.00 12.71
N VAL A 60 0.73 -6.32 12.81
CA VAL A 60 0.68 -7.22 11.65
C VAL A 60 -0.59 -6.97 10.83
N LEU A 61 -1.75 -6.91 11.48
CA LEU A 61 -3.02 -6.64 10.81
C LEU A 61 -3.04 -5.27 10.13
N SER A 62 -2.47 -4.25 10.77
CA SER A 62 -2.33 -2.91 10.20
C SER A 62 -1.41 -2.92 8.97
N ALA A 63 -0.29 -3.64 9.04
CA ALA A 63 0.63 -3.77 7.90
C ALA A 63 -0.02 -4.48 6.71
N ILE A 64 -0.87 -5.49 6.94
CA ILE A 64 -1.68 -6.13 5.88
C ILE A 64 -2.68 -5.12 5.31
N TYR A 65 -3.42 -4.40 6.16
CA TYR A 65 -4.46 -3.48 5.71
C TYR A 65 -3.91 -2.36 4.81
N TYR A 66 -2.76 -1.77 5.19
CA TYR A 66 -2.21 -0.60 4.51
C TYR A 66 -1.16 -0.91 3.43
N HIS A 67 -0.85 -2.18 3.13
CA HIS A 67 0.25 -2.49 2.20
C HIS A 67 -0.01 -2.04 0.75
N THR A 68 -1.28 -1.87 0.33
CA THR A 68 -1.60 -1.40 -1.03
C THR A 68 -1.78 0.12 -1.09
N LEU A 69 -2.67 0.67 -0.26
CA LEU A 69 -3.03 2.10 -0.34
C LEU A 69 -2.06 3.01 0.42
N GLY A 70 -1.34 2.45 1.40
CA GLY A 70 -0.60 3.22 2.39
C GLY A 70 -1.52 4.02 3.32
N ARG A 71 -0.90 4.81 4.21
CA ARG A 71 -1.56 5.87 4.96
C ARG A 71 -0.56 6.96 5.37
N PRO A 72 -1.03 8.17 5.74
CA PRO A 72 -0.19 9.15 6.43
C PRO A 72 0.45 8.54 7.68
N LYS A 73 1.74 8.82 7.89
CA LYS A 73 2.50 8.40 9.08
C LYS A 73 2.43 6.89 9.33
N MET A 74 2.80 6.08 8.34
CA MET A 74 2.87 4.63 8.51
C MET A 74 3.79 4.25 9.67
N SER A 75 3.43 3.19 10.38
CA SER A 75 4.34 2.54 11.32
C SER A 75 5.58 1.99 10.58
N LEU A 76 6.63 1.68 11.32
CA LEU A 76 7.82 1.07 10.72
C LEU A 76 7.47 -0.24 9.98
N LEU A 77 6.60 -1.07 10.56
CA LEU A 77 6.21 -2.33 9.95
C LEU A 77 5.35 -2.13 8.69
N GLU A 78 4.40 -1.19 8.72
CA GLU A 78 3.60 -0.82 7.56
C GLU A 78 4.48 -0.33 6.40
N ALA A 79 5.42 0.59 6.69
CA ALA A 79 6.36 1.10 5.69
C ALA A 79 7.25 -0.02 5.12
N ILE A 80 7.73 -0.94 5.96
CA ILE A 80 8.52 -2.10 5.51
C ILE A 80 7.71 -2.99 4.57
N VAL A 81 6.46 -3.36 4.93
CA VAL A 81 5.64 -4.27 4.10
C VAL A 81 5.21 -3.60 2.80
N PHE A 82 4.78 -2.34 2.87
CA PHE A 82 4.45 -1.51 1.69
C PHE A 82 5.63 -1.43 0.72
N THR A 83 6.82 -1.09 1.22
CA THR A 83 8.03 -1.02 0.38
C THR A 83 8.45 -2.39 -0.13
N ALA A 84 8.37 -3.43 0.69
CA ALA A 84 8.75 -4.78 0.31
C ALA A 84 7.93 -5.34 -0.86
N ASP A 85 6.60 -5.14 -0.87
CA ASP A 85 5.73 -5.57 -1.99
C ASP A 85 6.15 -4.93 -3.33
N TYR A 86 6.53 -3.65 -3.28
CA TYR A 86 6.97 -2.94 -4.48
C TYR A 86 8.34 -3.41 -4.99
N ILE A 87 9.30 -3.63 -4.08
CA ILE A 87 10.71 -3.90 -4.45
C ILE A 87 11.07 -5.38 -4.59
N GLU A 88 10.13 -6.31 -4.34
CA GLU A 88 10.41 -7.74 -4.29
C GLU A 88 11.08 -8.25 -5.57
N VAL A 89 11.90 -9.29 -5.44
CA VAL A 89 12.87 -9.71 -6.48
C VAL A 89 12.21 -10.07 -7.81
N ARG A 90 10.95 -10.52 -7.81
CA ARG A 90 10.24 -10.89 -9.03
C ARG A 90 9.53 -9.73 -9.71
N ARG A 91 9.54 -8.52 -9.13
CA ARG A 91 9.07 -7.30 -9.79
C ARG A 91 10.12 -6.84 -10.83
N ASP A 92 9.65 -6.50 -12.02
CA ASP A 92 10.48 -6.13 -13.17
C ASP A 92 9.89 -5.03 -14.08
N ARG A 93 8.63 -4.61 -13.85
CA ARG A 93 7.91 -3.68 -14.74
C ARG A 93 8.18 -2.20 -14.48
N ALA A 94 8.51 -1.82 -13.25
CA ALA A 94 8.74 -0.43 -12.88
C ALA A 94 10.14 0.02 -13.32
N ALA A 95 10.23 1.12 -14.07
CA ALA A 95 11.48 1.60 -14.64
C ALA A 95 12.53 1.97 -13.58
N ARG A 96 12.08 2.53 -12.44
CA ARG A 96 12.94 3.01 -11.34
C ARG A 96 13.22 1.97 -10.26
N LEU A 97 12.93 0.70 -10.53
CA LEU A 97 13.02 -0.35 -9.53
C LEU A 97 14.43 -0.58 -8.97
N PRO A 98 15.52 -0.55 -9.78
CA PRO A 98 16.88 -0.65 -9.24
C PRO A 98 17.22 0.48 -8.25
N GLU A 99 16.81 1.70 -8.55
CA GLU A 99 17.04 2.88 -7.70
C GLU A 99 16.25 2.78 -6.40
N ILE A 100 14.97 2.42 -6.47
CA ILE A 100 14.10 2.28 -5.29
C ILE A 100 14.59 1.13 -4.40
N ARG A 101 15.07 0.02 -4.98
CA ARG A 101 15.70 -1.09 -4.22
C ARG A 101 16.88 -0.62 -3.40
N GLN A 102 17.77 0.19 -3.97
CA GLN A 102 18.91 0.74 -3.21
C GLN A 102 18.43 1.71 -2.14
N LEU A 103 17.50 2.59 -2.50
CA LEU A 103 16.97 3.61 -1.61
C LEU A 103 16.29 3.02 -0.38
N ALA A 104 15.55 1.92 -0.52
CA ALA A 104 14.85 1.25 0.58
C ALA A 104 15.76 0.85 1.75
N PHE A 105 17.05 0.58 1.49
CA PHE A 105 18.04 0.24 2.52
C PHE A 105 18.82 1.45 3.06
N VAL A 106 18.67 2.62 2.46
CA VAL A 106 19.37 3.85 2.85
C VAL A 106 18.42 4.83 3.55
N ASP A 107 17.20 4.97 3.02
CA ASP A 107 16.19 5.93 3.47
C ASP A 107 14.80 5.42 3.15
N LEU A 108 14.23 4.65 4.09
CA LEU A 108 12.93 4.01 3.92
C LEU A 108 11.80 5.03 3.72
N GLU A 109 11.81 6.17 4.44
CA GLU A 109 10.77 7.20 4.30
C GLU A 109 10.81 7.81 2.89
N ARG A 110 12.01 8.05 2.34
CA ARG A 110 12.13 8.49 0.95
C ARG A 110 11.73 7.39 -0.04
N ALA A 111 12.07 6.12 0.22
CA ALA A 111 11.61 5.02 -0.63
C ALA A 111 10.07 4.94 -0.69
N VAL A 112 9.39 5.11 0.45
CA VAL A 112 7.93 5.19 0.50
C VAL A 112 7.40 6.35 -0.35
N TYR A 113 8.02 7.54 -0.26
CA TYR A 113 7.65 8.67 -1.10
C TYR A 113 7.77 8.34 -2.60
N GLU A 114 8.94 7.84 -3.04
CA GLU A 114 9.22 7.57 -4.44
C GLU A 114 8.28 6.48 -5.01
N ILE A 115 7.95 5.46 -4.21
CA ILE A 115 6.95 4.45 -4.58
C ILE A 115 5.57 5.06 -4.79
N ASN A 116 5.14 5.94 -3.88
CA ASN A 116 3.86 6.63 -4.02
C ASN A 116 3.86 7.56 -5.25
N HIS A 117 4.94 8.31 -5.47
CA HIS A 117 5.11 9.16 -6.65
C HIS A 117 4.98 8.35 -7.95
N ASP A 118 5.74 7.26 -8.08
CA ASP A 118 5.70 6.40 -9.27
C ASP A 118 4.32 5.74 -9.47
N THR A 119 3.63 5.42 -8.36
CA THR A 119 2.26 4.86 -8.40
C THR A 119 1.26 5.90 -8.87
N MET A 120 1.34 7.16 -8.41
CA MET A 120 0.47 8.24 -8.88
C MET A 120 0.66 8.49 -10.37
N GLN A 121 1.92 8.61 -10.81
CA GLN A 121 2.24 8.81 -12.22
C GLN A 121 1.70 7.67 -13.10
N TYR A 122 1.89 6.41 -12.68
CA TYR A 122 1.37 5.26 -13.40
C TYR A 122 -0.17 5.28 -13.51
N LEU A 123 -0.87 5.61 -12.41
CA LEU A 123 -2.34 5.67 -12.42
C LEU A 123 -2.84 6.81 -13.32
N GLU A 124 -2.21 7.98 -13.31
CA GLU A 124 -2.54 9.09 -14.20
C GLU A 124 -2.33 8.72 -15.69
N GLU A 125 -1.18 8.13 -16.03
CA GLU A 125 -0.85 7.74 -17.41
C GLU A 125 -1.75 6.61 -17.94
N SER A 126 -2.12 5.68 -17.06
CA SER A 126 -2.99 4.54 -17.41
C SER A 126 -4.48 4.87 -17.40
N GLY A 127 -4.87 6.05 -16.91
CA GLY A 127 -6.27 6.40 -16.66
C GLY A 127 -6.90 5.61 -15.50
N GLY A 128 -6.08 5.07 -14.60
CA GLY A 128 -6.50 4.35 -13.40
C GLY A 128 -7.12 5.26 -12.35
N TYR A 129 -7.98 4.68 -11.50
CA TYR A 129 -8.59 5.41 -10.40
C TYR A 129 -7.62 5.59 -9.23
N ILE A 130 -7.49 6.82 -8.73
CA ILE A 130 -6.67 7.15 -7.56
C ILE A 130 -7.59 7.25 -6.35
N CYS A 131 -7.49 6.28 -5.43
CA CYS A 131 -8.18 6.36 -4.15
C CYS A 131 -7.66 7.52 -3.31
N LYS A 132 -8.57 8.17 -2.57
CA LYS A 132 -8.21 9.23 -1.63
C LYS A 132 -7.11 8.82 -0.65
N ASP A 133 -7.14 7.61 -0.11
CA ASP A 133 -6.13 7.12 0.84
C ASP A 133 -4.71 7.11 0.22
N SER A 134 -4.58 6.70 -1.05
CA SER A 134 -3.29 6.74 -1.76
C SER A 134 -2.85 8.18 -2.03
N TYR A 135 -3.78 9.06 -2.39
CA TYR A 135 -3.48 10.47 -2.59
C TYR A 135 -3.01 11.14 -1.29
N ASP A 136 -3.73 10.93 -0.18
CA ASP A 136 -3.40 11.49 1.13
C ASP A 136 -2.05 10.95 1.63
N THR A 137 -1.75 9.67 1.37
CA THR A 137 -0.45 9.06 1.64
C THR A 137 0.65 9.76 0.84
N TYR A 138 0.47 9.90 -0.47
CA TYR A 138 1.43 10.59 -1.33
C TYR A 138 1.68 12.03 -0.86
N GLN A 139 0.63 12.80 -0.59
CA GLN A 139 0.76 14.19 -0.13
C GLN A 139 1.50 14.29 1.19
N TYR A 140 1.20 13.41 2.14
CA TYR A 140 1.89 13.36 3.43
C TYR A 140 3.41 13.19 3.23
N TYR A 141 3.82 12.16 2.48
CA TYR A 141 5.25 11.91 2.28
C TYR A 141 5.92 12.96 1.39
N ARG A 142 5.20 13.59 0.46
CA ARG A 142 5.70 14.74 -0.31
C ARG A 142 6.06 15.91 0.60
N THR A 143 5.16 16.29 1.51
CA THR A 143 5.44 17.33 2.51
C THR A 143 6.62 16.97 3.39
N ARG A 144 6.74 15.71 3.82
CA ARG A 144 7.91 15.23 4.58
C ARG A 144 9.22 15.39 3.80
N MET A 145 9.23 15.12 2.50
CA MET A 145 10.43 15.33 1.68
C MET A 145 10.77 16.82 1.51
N GLN A 146 9.78 17.70 1.42
CA GLN A 146 9.98 19.16 1.40
C GLN A 146 10.56 19.66 2.73
N GLU A 147 10.02 19.23 3.87
CA GLU A 147 10.54 19.55 5.21
C GLU A 147 11.99 19.10 5.39
N ARG A 148 12.36 17.99 4.75
CA ARG A 148 13.72 17.44 4.76
C ARG A 148 14.65 18.09 3.74
N GLY A 149 14.17 19.05 2.93
CA GLY A 149 14.93 19.72 1.88
C GLY A 149 15.32 18.82 0.70
N LEU A 150 14.61 17.70 0.52
CA LEU A 150 14.86 16.72 -0.54
C LEU A 150 14.04 16.97 -1.81
N LEU A 151 12.99 17.78 -1.69
CA LEU A 151 12.22 18.35 -2.81
C LEU A 151 12.32 19.87 -2.74
N GLY A 152 12.37 20.52 -3.90
CA GLY A 152 12.18 21.95 -3.98
C GLY A 152 10.79 22.33 -3.47
N ALA A 153 10.64 23.56 -2.95
CA ALA A 153 9.32 24.16 -2.91
C ALA A 153 8.86 24.25 -4.37
N GLU A 154 7.75 23.59 -4.71
CA GLU A 154 7.12 23.81 -6.01
C GLU A 154 6.80 25.31 -6.10
N GLU A 155 7.30 25.97 -7.15
CA GLU A 155 6.92 27.35 -7.54
C GLU A 155 5.47 27.40 -8.02
#